data_AF-A0A8C9ILH0-F1
#
_entry.id   AF-A0A8C9ILH0-F1
#
_cell.length_a   1.000
_cell.length_b   1.000
_cell.length_c   1.000
_cell.angle_alpha   90.00
_cell.angle_beta   90.00
_cell.angle_gamma   90.00
#
_symmetry.space_group_name_H-M   'P 1'
#
loop_
_entity.id
_entity.type
_entity.pdbx_description
1 polymer ?
#
loop_
_entity_poly.entity_id
_entity_poly.type
_entity_poly.pdbx_seq_one_letter_code
_entity_poly.pdbx_strand_id
1 'polypeptide(L)'
;MAEAMVVMLRGGLLPQAGQLPALQAVRYGSKAVTRHRRVMHFQRQKVMAVTDYIPQTPAVTPTCLPSPPADVPLVIAFQFQEGGLIRLLRQEVAAVFQDNPMIAACQKVALSAEDKLLMPHQLRKRTKPFLEDSKCQNLLPLFVGHNVLLVSEEPRVKEMVRILRTVPFLPLLGRCIDDTILSRQGFLNYSNLPSLPLAQGELVLGLIRLTAQTHSLLQHQPLQLTTLLDQYIRQQRKSSSPVPVPTNGIPCILALLKAADSCGH
;
A
#
# COMPACT_ATOMS: atom_id res chain seq x y z
N MET A 1 23.27 95.45 -25.64
CA MET A 1 24.02 94.22 -25.35
C MET A 1 24.28 93.51 -26.67
N ALA A 2 25.53 93.62 -27.13
CA ALA A 2 26.26 92.90 -28.20
C ALA A 2 25.50 92.31 -29.41
N GLU A 3 25.72 92.96 -30.56
CA GLU A 3 25.50 92.48 -31.93
C GLU A 3 26.87 92.23 -32.61
N ALA A 4 26.84 91.45 -33.68
CA ALA A 4 27.88 90.54 -34.13
C ALA A 4 29.12 91.19 -34.80
N MET A 5 30.28 90.52 -34.62
CA MET A 5 31.49 90.79 -35.38
C MET A 5 31.43 90.11 -36.76
N VAL A 6 31.46 90.94 -37.80
CA VAL A 6 31.73 90.57 -39.19
C VAL A 6 33.24 90.53 -39.39
N VAL A 7 33.77 89.42 -39.90
CA VAL A 7 35.15 89.32 -40.38
C VAL A 7 35.14 89.06 -41.88
N MET A 8 35.58 90.08 -42.62
CA MET A 8 35.97 89.99 -44.03
C MET A 8 37.34 89.33 -44.16
N LEU A 9 37.50 88.41 -45.12
CA LEU A 9 38.80 88.07 -45.71
C LEU A 9 38.71 87.95 -47.23
N ARG A 10 39.16 89.04 -47.87
CA ARG A 10 39.96 89.19 -49.10
C ARG A 10 40.02 88.02 -50.11
N GLY A 11 39.53 88.32 -51.32
CA GLY A 11 40.37 88.58 -52.51
C GLY A 11 41.38 87.51 -52.93
N GLY A 12 41.02 86.76 -53.97
CA GLY A 12 41.96 86.03 -54.83
C GLY A 12 41.37 85.86 -56.24
N LEU A 13 41.92 86.58 -57.22
CA LEU A 13 41.70 86.30 -58.64
C LEU A 13 42.28 84.93 -58.97
N LEU A 14 41.47 84.05 -59.57
CA LEU A 14 41.95 82.86 -60.26
C LEU A 14 41.69 83.00 -61.77
N PRO A 15 42.67 82.68 -62.63
CA PRO A 15 42.59 82.89 -64.06
C PRO A 15 41.63 81.90 -64.73
N GLN A 16 40.94 82.43 -65.74
CA GLN A 16 40.09 81.74 -66.70
C GLN A 16 40.91 80.75 -67.52
N ALA A 17 41.13 79.54 -66.99
CA ALA A 17 41.82 78.46 -67.67
C ALA A 17 40.86 77.27 -67.88
N GLY A 18 40.46 77.09 -69.14
CA GLY A 18 40.03 75.81 -69.72
C GLY A 18 38.92 75.07 -68.99
N GLN A 19 37.68 75.35 -69.36
CA GLN A 19 36.53 74.50 -69.07
C GLN A 19 36.70 73.15 -69.82
N LEU A 20 37.42 72.22 -69.20
CA LEU A 20 37.31 70.81 -69.57
C LEU A 20 35.92 70.35 -69.09
N PRO A 21 35.07 69.75 -69.95
CA PRO A 21 33.86 69.15 -69.45
C PRO A 21 34.28 68.11 -68.42
N ALA A 22 33.91 68.34 -67.15
CA ALA A 22 34.01 67.32 -66.13
C ALA A 22 33.16 66.16 -66.64
N LEU A 23 33.80 65.14 -67.20
CA LEU A 23 33.15 63.90 -67.58
C LEU A 23 32.61 63.30 -66.28
N GLN A 24 31.38 63.69 -65.95
CA GLN A 24 30.66 63.12 -64.83
C GLN A 24 30.32 61.70 -65.27
N ALA A 25 31.14 60.75 -64.86
CA ALA A 25 30.86 59.33 -65.05
C ALA A 25 29.60 59.00 -64.25
N VAL A 26 28.44 59.15 -64.89
CA VAL A 26 27.16 58.70 -64.35
C VAL A 26 27.27 57.19 -64.24
N ARG A 27 27.49 56.70 -63.02
CA ARG A 27 27.49 55.26 -62.75
C ARG A 27 26.05 54.78 -62.86
N TYR A 28 25.68 54.26 -64.02
CA TYR A 28 24.43 53.51 -64.23
C TYR A 28 24.52 52.18 -63.49
N GLY A 29 24.28 52.19 -62.17
CA GLY A 29 24.31 50.97 -61.36
C GLY A 29 23.74 51.16 -59.96
N SER A 30 23.07 50.13 -59.44
CA SER A 30 22.60 50.09 -58.05
C SER A 30 23.77 50.10 -57.07
N LYS A 31 23.60 50.80 -55.93
CA LYS A 31 24.58 50.85 -54.82
C LYS A 31 24.96 49.44 -54.32
N ALA A 32 26.14 49.32 -53.72
CA ALA A 32 26.65 48.05 -53.20
C ALA A 32 25.77 47.46 -52.08
N VAL A 33 25.20 48.34 -51.23
CA VAL A 33 24.27 47.98 -50.17
C VAL A 33 22.86 48.43 -50.55
N THR A 34 21.91 47.51 -50.52
CA THR A 34 20.49 47.73 -50.82
C THR A 34 19.63 47.21 -49.67
N ARG A 35 18.44 47.79 -49.47
CA ARG A 35 17.48 47.31 -48.44
C ARG A 35 16.93 45.91 -48.73
N HIS A 36 16.89 45.51 -50.00
CA HIS A 36 16.46 44.18 -50.45
C HIS A 36 17.68 43.33 -50.83
N ARG A 37 17.50 41.99 -50.82
CA ARG A 37 18.52 41.06 -51.31
C ARG A 37 18.76 41.30 -52.79
N ARG A 38 19.95 41.81 -53.11
CA ARG A 38 20.36 42.05 -54.49
C ARG A 38 20.65 40.72 -55.18
N VAL A 39 20.23 40.62 -56.44
CA VAL A 39 20.55 39.46 -57.29
C VAL A 39 22.07 39.36 -57.46
N MET A 40 22.61 38.16 -57.21
CA MET A 40 24.03 37.90 -57.38
C MET A 40 24.36 37.78 -58.87
N HIS A 41 25.59 38.15 -59.25
CA HIS A 41 26.10 37.80 -60.56
C HIS A 41 26.15 36.27 -60.72
N PHE A 42 25.88 35.77 -61.93
CA PHE A 42 25.76 34.34 -62.20
C PHE A 42 26.96 33.52 -61.69
N GLN A 43 28.19 34.00 -61.90
CA GLN A 43 29.39 33.35 -61.37
C GLN A 43 29.46 33.34 -59.83
N ARG A 44 29.02 34.42 -59.16
CA ARG A 44 28.99 34.49 -57.70
C ARG A 44 27.96 33.52 -57.12
N GLN A 45 26.81 33.38 -57.78
CA GLN A 45 25.80 32.40 -57.38
C GLN A 45 26.33 30.96 -57.47
N LYS A 46 27.12 30.64 -58.50
CA LYS A 46 27.82 29.35 -58.60
C LYS A 46 28.80 29.14 -57.45
N VAL A 47 29.60 30.16 -57.13
CA VAL A 47 30.56 30.06 -56.01
C VAL A 47 29.82 29.80 -54.70
N MET A 48 28.75 30.54 -54.41
CA MET A 48 27.97 30.33 -53.19
C MET A 48 27.44 28.90 -53.09
N ALA A 49 26.85 28.38 -54.18
CA ALA A 49 26.31 27.03 -54.23
C ALA A 49 27.39 25.93 -54.08
N VAL A 50 28.61 26.17 -54.57
CA VAL A 50 29.74 25.23 -54.42
C VAL A 50 30.30 25.28 -52.99
N THR A 51 30.24 26.45 -52.34
CA THR A 51 30.73 26.63 -50.96
C THR A 51 29.72 26.28 -49.88
N ASP A 52 28.55 25.75 -50.24
CA ASP A 52 27.56 25.33 -49.27
C ASP A 52 28.11 24.20 -48.39
N TYR A 53 27.84 24.27 -47.08
CA TYR A 53 28.32 23.28 -46.13
C TYR A 53 27.63 21.93 -46.34
N ILE A 54 28.42 20.90 -46.63
CA ILE A 54 27.96 19.52 -46.72
C ILE A 54 28.34 18.81 -45.41
N PRO A 55 27.37 18.49 -44.52
CA PRO A 55 27.67 17.71 -43.33
C PRO A 55 28.12 16.29 -43.72
N GLN A 56 29.03 15.72 -42.92
CA GLN A 56 29.41 14.33 -43.09
C GLN A 56 28.21 13.45 -42.73
N THR A 57 27.68 12.73 -43.71
CA THR A 57 26.60 11.76 -43.49
C THR A 57 27.25 10.47 -43.01
N PRO A 58 27.03 10.04 -41.75
CA PRO A 58 27.60 8.78 -41.27
C PRO A 58 27.01 7.62 -42.07
N ALA A 59 27.82 6.61 -42.39
CA ALA A 59 27.39 5.44 -43.15
C ALA A 59 26.25 4.66 -42.45
N VAL A 60 26.17 4.78 -41.11
CA VAL A 60 25.09 4.25 -40.28
C VAL A 60 24.61 5.36 -39.35
N THR A 61 23.30 5.59 -39.31
CA THR A 61 22.70 6.57 -38.39
C THR A 61 22.93 6.12 -36.93
N PRO A 62 23.37 7.00 -36.02
CA PRO A 62 23.67 6.61 -34.63
C PRO A 62 22.45 6.09 -33.85
N THR A 63 21.23 6.34 -34.34
CA THR A 63 19.97 5.79 -33.80
C THR A 63 19.80 4.30 -34.10
N CYS A 64 20.46 3.80 -35.15
CA CYS A 64 20.41 2.39 -35.56
C CYS A 64 21.50 1.55 -34.89
N LEU A 65 22.48 2.19 -34.27
CA LEU A 65 23.44 1.52 -33.40
C LEU A 65 22.83 1.44 -31.99
N PRO A 66 23.02 0.32 -31.26
CA PRO A 66 22.75 0.33 -29.84
C PRO A 66 23.58 1.45 -29.24
N SER A 67 22.92 2.38 -28.54
CA SER A 67 23.62 3.41 -27.77
C SER A 67 24.67 2.69 -26.92
N PRO A 68 25.91 3.22 -26.84
CA PRO A 68 26.89 2.65 -25.93
C PRO A 68 26.22 2.51 -24.55
N PRO A 69 26.40 1.37 -23.86
CA PRO A 69 25.94 1.23 -22.49
C PRO A 69 26.53 2.39 -21.70
N ALA A 70 25.78 2.89 -20.71
CA ALA A 70 26.12 4.06 -19.92
C ALA A 70 27.35 3.84 -18.99
N ASP A 71 28.39 3.16 -19.47
CA ASP A 71 29.60 2.78 -18.75
C ASP A 71 30.72 3.82 -18.91
N VAL A 72 30.36 5.09 -19.11
CA VAL A 72 31.27 6.21 -18.94
C VAL A 72 31.08 6.74 -17.51
N PRO A 73 32.11 6.73 -16.64
CA PRO A 73 31.99 7.08 -15.22
C PRO A 73 31.34 8.44 -14.95
N LEU A 74 31.45 9.39 -15.89
CA LEU A 74 30.86 10.72 -15.77
C LEU A 74 29.33 10.75 -15.96
N VAL A 75 28.75 9.77 -16.67
CA VAL A 75 27.30 9.66 -16.86
C VAL A 75 26.66 8.79 -15.77
N ILE A 76 27.41 7.83 -15.20
CA ILE A 76 26.97 7.01 -14.06
C ILE A 76 26.72 7.87 -12.82
N ALA A 77 27.48 8.96 -12.62
CA ALA A 77 27.25 9.91 -11.53
C ALA A 77 25.87 10.61 -11.62
N PHE A 78 25.30 10.74 -12.82
CA PHE A 78 23.96 11.31 -13.03
C PHE A 78 22.84 10.25 -13.10
N GLN A 79 23.16 8.97 -13.24
CA GLN A 79 22.12 7.96 -13.53
C GLN A 79 21.41 7.39 -12.31
N PHE A 80 22.03 7.25 -11.13
CA PHE A 80 21.29 6.75 -9.95
C PHE A 80 21.82 7.29 -8.63
N GLN A 81 21.85 8.61 -8.44
CA GLN A 81 21.56 9.07 -7.09
C GLN A 81 20.09 8.73 -6.86
N GLU A 82 19.81 7.58 -6.22
CA GLU A 82 18.46 7.27 -5.78
C GLU A 82 17.92 8.54 -5.11
N GLY A 83 16.92 9.17 -5.73
CA GLY A 83 16.43 10.46 -5.25
C GLY A 83 16.16 10.32 -3.76
N GLY A 84 16.55 11.32 -2.96
CA GLY A 84 16.47 11.21 -1.48
C GLY A 84 15.10 10.72 -0.99
N LEU A 85 14.03 11.09 -1.71
CA LEU A 85 12.67 10.60 -1.50
C LEU A 85 12.52 9.08 -1.65
N ILE A 86 13.12 8.45 -2.67
CA ILE A 86 13.05 6.99 -2.89
C ILE A 86 13.71 6.27 -1.71
N ARG A 87 14.85 6.76 -1.23
CA ARG A 87 15.55 6.21 -0.06
C ARG A 87 14.71 6.33 1.21
N LEU A 88 14.10 7.49 1.44
CA LEU A 88 13.18 7.70 2.56
C LEU A 88 11.96 6.79 2.48
N LEU A 89 11.35 6.67 1.30
CA LEU A 89 10.21 5.77 1.08
C LEU A 89 10.58 4.31 1.34
N ARG A 90 11.79 3.87 0.95
CA ARG A 90 12.28 2.51 1.27
C ARG A 90 12.45 2.31 2.76
N GLN A 91 13.03 3.28 3.47
CA GLN A 91 13.18 3.21 4.94
C GLN A 91 11.84 3.17 5.66
N GLU A 92 10.89 3.99 5.24
CA GLU A 92 9.55 4.02 5.83
C GLU A 92 8.79 2.72 5.57
N VAL A 93 8.89 2.18 4.35
CA VAL A 93 8.31 0.87 4.05
C VAL A 93 9.00 -0.22 4.88
N ALA A 94 10.33 -0.18 5.04
CA ALA A 94 11.04 -1.14 5.88
C ALA A 94 10.57 -1.09 7.34
N ALA A 95 10.41 0.11 7.92
CA ALA A 95 9.87 0.28 9.26
C ALA A 95 8.45 -0.28 9.37
N VAL A 96 7.57 0.07 8.41
CA VAL A 96 6.19 -0.42 8.38
C VAL A 96 6.12 -1.95 8.35
N PHE A 97 6.98 -2.62 7.58
CA PHE A 97 7.00 -4.09 7.52
C PHE A 97 7.62 -4.74 8.76
N GLN A 98 8.46 -4.04 9.52
CA GLN A 98 9.04 -4.55 10.76
C GLN A 98 8.12 -4.35 11.97
N ASP A 99 7.50 -3.17 12.05
CA ASP A 99 6.65 -2.79 13.17
C ASP A 99 5.28 -3.50 13.13
N ASN A 100 4.84 -3.91 11.95
CA ASN A 100 3.48 -4.42 11.77
C ASN A 100 3.48 -5.90 11.34
N PRO A 101 3.11 -6.82 12.23
CA PRO A 101 3.02 -8.24 11.92
C PRO A 101 1.89 -8.57 10.94
N MET A 102 0.84 -7.73 10.85
CA MET A 102 -0.28 -7.94 9.94
C MET A 102 -0.29 -6.93 8.79
N ILE A 103 -0.17 -7.46 7.57
CA ILE A 103 -0.16 -6.68 6.33
C ILE A 103 -1.14 -7.31 5.34
N ALA A 104 -2.04 -6.51 4.78
CA ALA A 104 -2.94 -6.95 3.72
C ALA A 104 -2.79 -6.09 2.47
N ALA A 105 -2.54 -6.74 1.34
CA ALA A 105 -2.50 -6.13 0.02
C ALA A 105 -3.90 -6.17 -0.61
N CYS A 106 -4.44 -4.99 -0.89
CA CYS A 106 -5.74 -4.81 -1.52
C CYS A 106 -5.59 -4.10 -2.87
N GLN A 107 -6.44 -4.45 -3.83
CA GLN A 107 -6.50 -3.70 -5.08
C GLN A 107 -7.28 -2.41 -4.85
N LYS A 108 -6.70 -1.28 -5.26
CA LYS A 108 -7.38 0.01 -5.22
C LYS A 108 -8.31 0.11 -6.42
N VAL A 109 -9.58 -0.17 -6.19
CA VAL A 109 -10.66 0.23 -7.11
C VAL A 109 -10.94 1.73 -6.93
N ALA A 110 -11.56 2.38 -7.91
CA ALA A 110 -11.88 3.80 -7.88
C ALA A 110 -12.84 4.12 -6.71
N LEU A 111 -12.29 4.43 -5.55
CA LEU A 111 -13.02 4.91 -4.38
C LEU A 111 -13.23 6.42 -4.45
N SER A 112 -14.39 6.90 -4.01
CA SER A 112 -14.66 8.33 -3.83
C SER A 112 -13.67 8.94 -2.84
N ALA A 113 -13.53 10.27 -2.84
CA ALA A 113 -12.71 10.96 -1.85
C ALA A 113 -13.25 10.77 -0.42
N GLU A 114 -14.58 10.69 -0.27
CA GLU A 114 -15.26 10.47 1.01
C GLU A 114 -14.96 9.07 1.58
N ASP A 115 -15.05 8.04 0.73
CA ASP A 115 -14.74 6.66 1.12
C ASP A 115 -13.28 6.45 1.51
N LYS A 116 -12.36 7.30 1.01
CA LYS A 116 -10.95 7.26 1.39
C LYS A 116 -10.73 7.78 2.81
N LEU A 117 -11.54 8.74 3.29
CA LEU A 117 -11.44 9.27 4.65
C LEU A 117 -11.92 8.25 5.68
N LEU A 118 -12.86 7.38 5.31
CA LEU A 118 -13.33 6.28 6.15
C LEU A 118 -12.25 5.21 6.40
N MET A 119 -11.16 5.21 5.63
CA MET A 119 -10.07 4.23 5.72
C MET A 119 -8.76 4.91 6.15
N PRO A 120 -8.59 5.23 7.44
CA PRO A 120 -7.48 6.06 7.93
C PRO A 120 -6.09 5.41 7.81
N HIS A 121 -5.99 4.10 7.57
CA HIS A 121 -4.73 3.34 7.61
C HIS A 121 -4.33 2.80 6.23
N GLN A 122 -4.45 3.63 5.18
CA GLN A 122 -4.01 3.25 3.83
C GLN A 122 -2.58 3.71 3.56
N LEU A 123 -1.66 2.78 3.39
CA LEU A 123 -0.37 3.09 2.78
C LEU A 123 -0.53 3.05 1.26
N ARG A 124 -0.47 4.22 0.61
CA ARG A 124 -0.57 4.35 -0.86
C ARG A 124 0.83 4.54 -1.46
N LYS A 125 1.60 3.46 -1.59
CA LYS A 125 3.00 3.54 -2.10
C LYS A 125 3.32 2.42 -3.08
N ARG A 126 4.10 2.75 -4.13
CA ARG A 126 4.65 1.78 -5.09
C ARG A 126 5.80 1.04 -4.41
N THR A 127 5.52 -0.12 -3.81
CA THR A 127 6.46 -0.89 -2.97
C THR A 127 7.27 -1.95 -3.72
N LYS A 128 7.11 -2.06 -5.05
CA LYS A 128 7.73 -3.10 -5.88
C LYS A 128 9.23 -3.34 -5.61
N PRO A 129 10.11 -2.33 -5.61
CA PRO A 129 11.55 -2.57 -5.45
C PRO A 129 11.97 -3.00 -4.03
N PHE A 130 11.13 -2.82 -3.01
CA PHE A 130 11.47 -3.21 -1.63
C PHE A 130 11.12 -4.66 -1.32
N LEU A 131 10.10 -5.20 -1.99
CA LEU A 131 9.59 -6.53 -1.70
C LEU A 131 10.51 -7.65 -2.20
N GLU A 132 11.37 -7.38 -3.19
CA GLU A 132 12.36 -8.30 -3.76
C GLU A 132 13.42 -8.72 -2.74
N ASP A 133 13.85 -7.81 -1.86
CA ASP A 133 14.87 -8.09 -0.83
C ASP A 133 14.26 -8.52 0.51
N SER A 134 12.94 -8.49 0.63
CA SER A 134 12.23 -8.73 1.90
C SER A 134 11.79 -10.19 2.06
N LYS A 135 11.48 -10.60 3.29
CA LYS A 135 10.83 -11.90 3.58
C LYS A 135 9.48 -12.10 2.86
N CYS A 136 8.88 -11.02 2.36
CA CYS A 136 7.60 -11.00 1.67
C CYS A 136 7.71 -11.06 0.13
N GLN A 137 8.77 -11.66 -0.42
CA GLN A 137 8.94 -11.88 -1.87
C GLN A 137 7.71 -12.51 -2.53
N ASN A 138 7.07 -13.45 -1.83
CA ASN A 138 5.88 -14.14 -2.33
C ASN A 138 4.64 -13.22 -2.48
N LEU A 139 4.66 -11.99 -1.95
CA LEU A 139 3.61 -10.98 -2.21
C LEU A 139 3.86 -10.17 -3.48
N LEU A 140 5.07 -10.17 -4.04
CA LEU A 140 5.43 -9.47 -5.28
C LEU A 140 4.42 -9.65 -6.44
N PRO A 141 3.98 -10.88 -6.78
CA PRO A 141 3.07 -11.06 -7.92
C PRO A 141 1.70 -10.42 -7.70
N LEU A 142 1.34 -10.09 -6.46
CA LEU A 142 0.07 -9.43 -6.15
C LEU A 142 0.13 -7.92 -6.41
N PHE A 143 1.34 -7.34 -6.47
CA PHE A 143 1.52 -5.90 -6.68
C PHE A 143 1.44 -5.48 -8.16
N VAL A 144 0.42 -5.95 -8.89
CA VAL A 144 0.16 -5.52 -10.27
C VAL A 144 -0.88 -4.39 -10.26
N GLY A 145 -0.54 -3.24 -10.85
CA GLY A 145 -1.45 -2.09 -10.94
C GLY A 145 -1.52 -1.21 -9.69
N HIS A 146 -2.73 -0.75 -9.36
CA HIS A 146 -2.99 0.14 -8.21
C HIS A 146 -3.31 -0.69 -6.97
N ASN A 147 -2.37 -0.70 -6.03
CA ASN A 147 -2.51 -1.45 -4.78
C ASN A 147 -2.43 -0.51 -3.59
N VAL A 148 -3.11 -0.90 -2.53
CA VAL A 148 -3.10 -0.25 -1.23
C VAL A 148 -2.76 -1.31 -0.20
N LEU A 149 -1.88 -0.95 0.73
CA LEU A 149 -1.55 -1.80 1.87
C LEU A 149 -2.36 -1.33 3.07
N LEU A 150 -3.05 -2.27 3.69
CA LEU A 150 -3.63 -2.13 5.02
C LEU A 150 -2.64 -2.73 6.00
N VAL A 151 -2.32 -1.95 7.03
CA VAL A 151 -1.28 -2.25 7.98
C VAL A 151 -1.89 -2.15 9.37
N SER A 152 -1.56 -3.11 10.23
CA SER A 152 -2.04 -3.14 11.61
C SER A 152 -0.97 -3.74 12.51
N GLU A 153 -0.69 -3.07 13.61
CA GLU A 153 0.28 -3.51 14.63
C GLU A 153 -0.21 -4.76 15.35
N GLU A 154 -1.51 -4.86 15.62
CA GLU A 154 -2.14 -6.08 16.15
C GLU A 154 -2.87 -6.85 15.04
N PRO A 155 -2.82 -8.20 15.02
CA PRO A 155 -3.48 -9.03 14.01
C PRO A 155 -5.01 -9.11 14.22
N ARG A 156 -5.71 -7.98 14.11
CA ARG A 156 -7.18 -7.84 14.26
C ARG A 156 -7.93 -8.25 13.00
N VAL A 157 -7.77 -9.52 12.62
CA VAL A 157 -8.36 -10.09 11.40
C VAL A 157 -9.89 -9.97 11.37
N LYS A 158 -10.58 -10.16 12.51
CA LYS A 158 -12.04 -10.08 12.62
C LYS A 158 -12.58 -8.69 12.23
N GLU A 159 -11.93 -7.64 12.69
CA GLU A 159 -12.32 -6.25 12.41
C GLU A 159 -12.07 -5.93 10.94
N MET A 160 -10.91 -6.34 10.41
CA MET A 160 -10.57 -6.11 9.01
C MET A 160 -11.53 -6.83 8.05
N VAL A 161 -11.92 -8.08 8.35
CA VAL A 161 -12.93 -8.80 7.55
C VAL A 161 -14.29 -8.09 7.59
N ARG A 162 -14.70 -7.54 8.74
CA ARG A 162 -15.95 -6.77 8.85
C ARG A 162 -15.91 -5.53 7.97
N ILE A 163 -14.82 -4.77 8.01
CA ILE A 163 -14.64 -3.57 7.18
C ILE A 163 -14.67 -3.93 5.68
N LEU A 164 -13.98 -4.99 5.28
CA LEU A 164 -13.95 -5.45 3.89
C LEU A 164 -15.31 -5.99 3.41
N ARG A 165 -16.15 -6.52 4.32
CA ARG A 165 -17.53 -6.89 3.98
C ARG A 165 -18.42 -5.67 3.79
N THR A 166 -18.21 -4.61 4.56
CA THR A 166 -18.92 -3.34 4.41
C THR A 166 -18.56 -2.64 3.09
N VAL A 167 -17.30 -2.77 2.66
CA VAL A 167 -16.78 -2.14 1.43
C VAL A 167 -16.40 -3.21 0.40
N PRO A 168 -17.36 -3.76 -0.37
CA PRO A 168 -17.12 -4.85 -1.31
C PRO A 168 -16.21 -4.45 -2.50
N PHE A 169 -16.02 -3.15 -2.72
CA PHE A 169 -15.18 -2.61 -3.80
C PHE A 169 -13.68 -2.73 -3.51
N LEU A 170 -13.27 -3.25 -2.36
CA LEU A 170 -11.87 -3.41 -2.00
C LEU A 170 -11.50 -4.90 -1.96
N PRO A 171 -11.23 -5.53 -3.12
CA PRO A 171 -10.87 -6.94 -3.16
C PRO A 171 -9.49 -7.14 -2.54
N LEU A 172 -9.42 -8.10 -1.64
CA LEU A 172 -8.19 -8.45 -0.95
C LEU A 172 -7.42 -9.48 -1.81
N LEU A 173 -6.23 -9.10 -2.27
CA LEU A 173 -5.37 -9.91 -3.15
C LEU A 173 -4.49 -10.89 -2.35
N GLY A 174 -3.84 -10.42 -1.29
CA GLY A 174 -3.08 -11.30 -0.40
C GLY A 174 -2.71 -10.66 0.93
N ARG A 175 -2.17 -11.50 1.81
CA ARG A 175 -2.06 -11.22 3.25
C ARG A 175 -0.79 -11.83 3.78
N CYS A 176 -0.16 -11.11 4.68
CA CYS A 176 0.94 -11.58 5.50
C CYS A 176 0.53 -11.40 6.96
N ILE A 177 0.62 -12.47 7.74
CA ILE A 177 0.51 -12.43 9.20
C ILE A 177 1.75 -13.13 9.73
N ASP A 178 2.53 -12.45 10.57
CA ASP A 178 3.74 -13.00 11.20
C ASP A 178 4.67 -13.68 10.18
N ASP A 179 5.03 -12.96 9.11
CA ASP A 179 5.84 -13.44 7.96
C ASP A 179 5.21 -14.60 7.14
N THR A 180 4.02 -15.10 7.50
CA THR A 180 3.32 -16.16 6.77
C THR A 180 2.26 -15.60 5.83
N ILE A 181 2.28 -16.06 4.58
CA ILE A 181 1.30 -15.65 3.59
C ILE A 181 0.06 -16.50 3.68
N LEU A 182 -1.10 -15.84 3.74
CA LEU A 182 -2.39 -16.50 3.87
C LEU A 182 -3.28 -16.25 2.65
N SER A 183 -3.79 -17.35 2.09
CA SER A 183 -4.83 -17.35 1.06
C SER A 183 -6.14 -16.73 1.55
N ARG A 184 -7.05 -16.39 0.62
CA ARG A 184 -8.39 -15.85 0.91
C ARG A 184 -9.07 -16.60 2.05
N GLN A 185 -9.11 -17.92 1.94
CA GLN A 185 -9.74 -18.83 2.89
C GLN A 185 -8.98 -18.93 4.21
N GLY A 186 -7.63 -18.98 4.17
CA GLY A 186 -6.80 -19.08 5.37
C GLY A 186 -7.03 -17.94 6.36
N PHE A 187 -7.26 -16.73 5.84
CA PHE A 187 -7.60 -15.58 6.67
C PHE A 187 -9.03 -15.59 7.21
N LEU A 188 -10.00 -16.11 6.44
CA LEU A 188 -11.36 -16.28 6.96
C LEU A 188 -11.36 -17.32 8.08
N ASN A 189 -10.61 -18.41 7.92
CA ASN A 189 -10.43 -19.41 8.95
C ASN A 189 -9.76 -18.78 10.19
N TYR A 190 -8.68 -17.99 10.00
CA TYR A 190 -8.03 -17.25 11.08
C TYR A 190 -9.00 -16.28 11.78
N SER A 191 -9.88 -15.62 11.01
CA SER A 191 -10.91 -14.74 11.56
C SER A 191 -11.92 -15.48 12.44
N ASN A 192 -12.11 -16.78 12.24
CA ASN A 192 -13.01 -17.60 13.06
C ASN A 192 -12.31 -18.18 14.29
N LEU A 193 -10.97 -18.11 14.37
CA LEU A 193 -10.23 -18.64 15.51
C LEU A 193 -10.52 -17.85 16.80
N PRO A 194 -10.44 -18.52 17.97
CA PRO A 194 -10.43 -17.85 19.25
C PRO A 194 -9.17 -16.98 19.39
N SER A 195 -9.19 -16.03 20.34
CA SER A 195 -8.00 -15.22 20.61
C SER A 195 -6.86 -16.08 21.17
N LEU A 196 -5.62 -15.63 20.97
CA LEU A 196 -4.42 -16.32 21.48
C LEU A 196 -4.51 -16.76 22.95
N PRO A 197 -4.93 -15.90 23.92
CA PRO A 197 -5.03 -16.33 25.31
C PRO A 197 -6.11 -17.41 25.54
N LEU A 198 -7.20 -17.39 24.76
CA LEU A 198 -8.23 -18.43 24.85
C LEU A 198 -7.71 -19.76 24.30
N ALA A 199 -6.98 -19.76 23.18
CA ALA A 199 -6.36 -20.96 22.63
C ALA A 199 -5.32 -21.57 23.59
N GLN A 200 -4.51 -20.72 24.25
CA GLN A 200 -3.59 -21.16 25.31
C GLN A 200 -4.36 -21.73 26.52
N GLY A 201 -5.48 -21.10 26.89
CA GLY A 201 -6.38 -21.60 27.93
C GLY A 201 -7.01 -22.95 27.60
N GLU A 202 -7.40 -23.19 26.35
CA GLU A 202 -7.91 -24.49 25.90
C GLU A 202 -6.87 -25.61 26.02
N LEU A 203 -5.59 -25.31 25.74
CA LEU A 203 -4.50 -26.27 25.94
C LEU A 203 -4.34 -26.62 27.43
N VAL A 204 -4.29 -25.62 28.29
CA VAL A 204 -4.19 -25.81 29.74
C VAL A 204 -5.41 -26.58 30.27
N LEU A 205 -6.62 -26.24 29.81
CA LEU A 205 -7.84 -26.96 30.14
C LEU A 205 -7.82 -28.40 29.62
N GLY A 206 -7.23 -28.63 28.45
CA GLY A 206 -6.99 -29.97 27.90
C GLY A 206 -6.14 -30.82 28.83
N LEU A 207 -5.06 -30.27 29.39
CA LEU A 207 -4.21 -30.96 30.36
C LEU A 207 -4.97 -31.27 31.67
N ILE A 208 -5.74 -30.31 32.17
CA ILE A 208 -6.60 -30.53 33.35
C ILE A 208 -7.67 -31.59 33.06
N ARG A 209 -8.19 -31.65 31.83
CA ARG A 209 -9.17 -32.68 31.44
C ARG A 209 -8.54 -34.07 31.44
N LEU A 210 -7.28 -34.20 31.02
CA LEU A 210 -6.56 -35.48 31.09
C LEU A 210 -6.36 -35.94 32.54
N THR A 211 -6.01 -35.03 33.47
CA THR A 211 -5.89 -35.38 34.89
C THR A 211 -7.25 -35.61 35.56
N ALA A 212 -8.28 -34.88 35.15
CA ALA A 212 -9.65 -35.09 35.63
C ALA A 212 -10.21 -36.45 35.18
N GLN A 213 -9.85 -36.93 33.99
CA GLN A 213 -10.26 -38.26 33.52
C GLN A 213 -9.72 -39.36 34.44
N THR A 214 -8.44 -39.32 34.82
CA THR A 214 -7.89 -40.31 35.75
C THR A 214 -8.50 -40.18 37.14
N HIS A 215 -8.71 -38.96 37.62
CA HIS A 215 -9.37 -38.71 38.90
C HIS A 215 -10.82 -39.22 38.91
N SER A 216 -11.57 -39.05 37.83
CA SER A 216 -12.97 -39.51 37.73
C SER A 216 -13.10 -41.03 37.87
N LEU A 217 -12.13 -41.80 37.37
CA LEU A 217 -12.09 -43.27 37.54
C LEU A 217 -11.94 -43.67 39.01
N LEU A 218 -11.14 -42.92 39.78
CA LEU A 218 -10.93 -43.16 41.21
C LEU A 218 -12.06 -42.57 42.07
N GLN A 219 -12.77 -41.54 41.61
CA GLN A 219 -13.81 -40.85 42.36
C GLN A 219 -15.11 -41.65 42.54
N HIS A 220 -15.35 -42.67 41.72
CA HIS A 220 -16.59 -43.46 41.82
C HIS A 220 -16.77 -44.12 43.20
N GLN A 221 -15.71 -44.68 43.77
CA GLN A 221 -15.75 -45.36 45.08
C GLN A 221 -16.06 -44.43 46.25
N PRO A 222 -15.35 -43.29 46.44
CA PRO A 222 -15.67 -42.36 47.53
C PRO A 222 -17.06 -41.74 47.39
N LEU A 223 -17.53 -41.45 46.17
CA LEU A 223 -18.90 -40.94 45.94
C LEU A 223 -19.98 -41.97 46.32
N GLN A 224 -19.76 -43.25 46.05
CA GLN A 224 -20.70 -44.30 46.47
C GLN A 224 -20.75 -44.46 47.99
N LEU A 225 -19.59 -44.38 48.67
CA LEU A 225 -19.56 -44.45 50.13
C LEU A 225 -20.27 -43.28 50.80
N THR A 226 -20.04 -42.05 50.35
CA THR A 226 -20.71 -40.87 50.93
C THR A 226 -22.22 -40.93 50.76
N THR A 227 -22.70 -41.36 49.59
CA THR A 227 -24.14 -41.50 49.34
C THR A 227 -24.79 -42.60 50.19
N LEU A 228 -24.13 -43.74 50.41
CA LEU A 228 -24.64 -44.80 51.28
C LEU A 228 -24.69 -44.37 52.76
N LEU A 229 -23.66 -43.68 53.24
CA LEU A 229 -23.64 -43.15 54.62
C LEU A 229 -24.73 -42.10 54.82
N ASP A 230 -24.93 -41.20 53.86
CA ASP A 230 -26.02 -40.22 53.89
C ASP A 230 -27.40 -40.89 53.90
N GLN A 231 -27.56 -41.98 53.14
CA GLN A 231 -28.79 -42.78 53.18
C GLN A 231 -29.02 -43.42 54.56
N TYR A 232 -27.97 -43.95 55.18
CA TYR A 232 -28.06 -44.55 56.51
C TYR A 232 -28.47 -43.53 57.58
N ILE A 233 -27.86 -42.33 57.56
CA ILE A 233 -28.23 -41.23 58.47
C ILE A 233 -29.70 -40.82 58.25
N ARG A 234 -30.16 -40.73 57.00
CA ARG A 234 -31.56 -40.42 56.67
C ARG A 234 -32.52 -41.51 57.15
N GLN A 235 -32.13 -42.78 57.05
CA GLN A 235 -32.93 -43.90 57.56
C GLN A 235 -33.02 -43.90 59.08
N GLN A 236 -31.91 -43.66 59.79
CA GLN A 236 -31.90 -43.53 61.24
C GLN A 236 -32.82 -42.39 61.71
N ARG A 237 -32.78 -41.24 61.05
CA ARG A 237 -33.66 -40.09 61.35
C ARG A 237 -35.14 -40.41 61.08
N LYS A 238 -35.42 -41.28 60.11
CA LYS A 238 -36.79 -41.72 59.79
C LYS A 238 -37.30 -42.79 60.76
N SER A 239 -36.42 -43.64 61.30
CA SER A 239 -36.74 -44.58 62.38
C SER A 239 -36.81 -43.94 63.77
N SER A 240 -36.22 -42.75 63.96
CA SER A 240 -36.35 -41.96 65.20
C SER A 240 -37.53 -40.98 65.19
N SER A 241 -38.37 -41.02 64.16
CA SER A 241 -39.72 -40.44 64.22
C SER A 241 -40.61 -41.39 65.04
N PRO A 242 -41.34 -40.93 66.06
CA PRO A 242 -42.09 -41.81 66.94
C PRO A 242 -43.23 -42.46 66.17
N VAL A 243 -43.07 -43.75 65.84
CA VAL A 243 -44.19 -44.60 65.48
C VAL A 243 -45.01 -44.83 66.77
N PRO A 244 -46.30 -44.48 66.81
CA PRO A 244 -47.15 -44.82 67.95
C PRO A 244 -47.33 -46.33 68.00
N VAL A 245 -47.04 -46.90 69.17
CA VAL A 245 -47.18 -48.32 69.50
C VAL A 245 -48.65 -48.76 69.34
N PRO A 246 -48.97 -49.83 68.59
CA PRO A 246 -50.25 -50.51 68.71
C PRO A 246 -50.11 -51.70 69.67
N THR A 247 -50.82 -51.64 70.79
CA THR A 247 -51.02 -52.78 71.68
C THR A 247 -52.05 -53.75 71.10
N ASN A 248 -51.66 -55.02 70.97
CA ASN A 248 -52.43 -56.27 71.07
C ASN A 248 -53.77 -56.43 70.30
N GLY A 249 -53.83 -57.41 69.38
CA GLY A 249 -55.06 -58.07 68.94
C GLY A 249 -55.13 -58.41 67.43
N ILE A 250 -55.10 -59.70 67.11
CA ILE A 250 -55.21 -60.37 65.78
C ILE A 250 -56.70 -60.36 65.30
N PRO A 251 -57.09 -60.59 64.01
CA PRO A 251 -56.50 -60.32 62.68
C PRO A 251 -57.46 -59.58 61.68
N CYS A 252 -56.91 -59.18 60.53
CA CYS A 252 -57.52 -59.19 59.18
C CYS A 252 -58.79 -58.35 58.83
N ILE A 253 -58.68 -57.67 57.68
CA ILE A 253 -59.76 -57.18 56.80
C ILE A 253 -60.51 -55.93 57.28
N LEU A 254 -59.93 -54.73 57.15
CA LEU A 254 -60.69 -53.50 56.88
C LEU A 254 -59.80 -52.27 56.56
N ALA A 255 -59.13 -52.22 55.41
CA ALA A 255 -58.59 -50.92 54.92
C ALA A 255 -58.37 -50.82 53.40
N LEU A 256 -58.88 -51.76 52.60
CA LEU A 256 -58.93 -51.63 51.13
C LEU A 256 -60.09 -50.74 50.64
N LEU A 257 -60.71 -49.95 51.51
CA LEU A 257 -61.96 -49.21 51.22
C LEU A 257 -61.90 -47.70 51.48
N LYS A 258 -60.71 -47.08 51.40
CA LYS A 258 -60.60 -45.61 51.53
C LYS A 258 -59.72 -44.89 50.51
N ALA A 259 -59.32 -45.56 49.42
CA ALA A 259 -58.53 -44.94 48.34
C ALA A 259 -59.24 -44.93 46.98
N ALA A 260 -60.58 -45.06 46.96
CA ALA A 260 -61.37 -44.95 45.73
C ALA A 260 -62.09 -43.59 45.57
N ASP A 261 -62.07 -42.72 46.57
CA ASP A 261 -62.69 -41.40 46.51
C ASP A 261 -61.67 -40.29 46.75
N SER A 262 -60.94 -39.90 45.69
CA SER A 262 -60.50 -38.51 45.43
C SER A 262 -59.68 -38.48 44.14
N CYS A 263 -60.36 -38.74 43.03
CA CYS A 263 -59.96 -38.27 41.70
C CYS A 263 -60.98 -37.18 41.36
N GLY A 264 -60.59 -35.91 41.48
CA GLY A 264 -61.50 -34.78 41.30
C GLY A 264 -60.77 -33.44 41.44
N HIS A 265 -60.43 -32.88 40.27
CA HIS A 265 -59.81 -31.58 39.98
C HIS A 265 -58.28 -31.47 40.07
#